data_AF-A0A261B3G4-F1
#
_entry.id   AF-A0A261B3G4-F1
#
_cell.length_a   1.000
_cell.length_b   1.000
_cell.length_c   1.000
_cell.angle_alpha   90.00
_cell.angle_beta   90.00
_cell.angle_gamma   90.00
#
_symmetry.space_group_name_H-M   'P 1'
#
loop_
_entity.id
_entity.type
_entity.pdbx_description
1 polymer ?
#
loop_
_entity_poly.entity_id
_entity_poly.type
_entity_poly.pdbx_seq_one_letter_code
_entity_poly.pdbx_strand_id
1 'polypeptide(L)'
;MEPNSFSCVICKKYTIVFNYGIVCCNSCKAFFRRSQTAKTFLTRCTKKNCSKCRYCRYQLCITAGMNWRTLSQCDNHLDTIIQNLIYLDSQRQERFFNFTTDWNLSLDELTLADSVNYEQKSIDFQHDHTHWSTVSHITAIDFMKRLDFVKKMPSADLNNLIKSNHMQIFFLCNAMRSYCANKGYVCYPGGIDYLPAALASLFTENPKILKRYNCSLIISSKLTVPSQNLVSQYQRMYSSTLLQYCLNTYQHYGPSRFTDLLSISHIINGTLESSSQIVLTLKYYQPKPQIKQLFIDILNSME
;
A
#
# COMPACT_ATOMS: atom_id res chain seq x y z
N MET A 1 3.96 -49.03 5.75
CA MET A 1 3.63 -47.59 5.86
C MET A 1 3.31 -47.30 7.30
N GLU A 2 3.89 -46.26 7.91
CA GLU A 2 3.51 -45.91 9.29
C GLU A 2 2.05 -45.44 9.33
N PRO A 3 1.25 -45.90 10.31
CA PRO A 3 -0.09 -45.37 10.52
C PRO A 3 0.01 -43.86 10.80
N ASN A 4 -0.82 -43.05 10.15
CA ASN A 4 -0.92 -41.57 10.29
C ASN A 4 0.11 -40.71 9.53
N SER A 5 0.78 -41.22 8.49
CA SER A 5 1.57 -40.36 7.60
C SER A 5 0.69 -39.60 6.59
N PHE A 6 0.86 -38.27 6.49
CA PHE A 6 0.22 -37.40 5.51
C PHE A 6 1.18 -37.03 4.37
N SER A 7 0.65 -36.54 3.24
CA SER A 7 1.46 -35.94 2.19
C SER A 7 1.67 -34.44 2.47
N CYS A 8 2.93 -33.99 2.52
CA CYS A 8 3.28 -32.58 2.66
C CYS A 8 2.63 -31.77 1.52
N VAL A 9 1.81 -30.77 1.87
CA VAL A 9 1.03 -30.00 0.89
C VAL A 9 1.93 -29.33 -0.15
N ILE A 10 3.17 -28.98 0.24
CA ILE A 10 4.14 -28.24 -0.58
C ILE A 10 4.94 -29.14 -1.53
N CYS A 11 5.57 -30.20 -1.03
CA CYS A 11 6.51 -31.02 -1.83
C CYS A 11 6.07 -32.48 -2.02
N LYS A 12 4.88 -32.84 -1.54
CA LYS A 12 4.26 -34.16 -1.62
C LYS A 12 5.00 -35.32 -0.94
N LYS A 13 6.16 -35.07 -0.32
CA LYS A 13 6.87 -36.04 0.54
C LYS A 13 6.03 -36.37 1.79
N TYR A 14 6.15 -37.60 2.28
CA TYR A 14 5.48 -38.04 3.50
C TYR A 14 5.91 -37.26 4.73
N THR A 15 4.96 -37.00 5.63
CA THR A 15 5.20 -36.28 6.89
C THR A 15 4.09 -36.56 7.89
N ILE A 16 4.44 -36.58 9.17
CA ILE A 16 3.49 -36.65 10.30
C ILE A 16 3.34 -35.29 11.03
N VAL A 17 4.09 -34.28 10.59
CA VAL A 17 4.21 -33.00 11.32
C VAL A 17 3.39 -31.88 10.69
N PHE A 18 2.88 -31.01 11.57
CA PHE A 18 2.19 -29.77 11.23
C PHE A 18 3.10 -28.58 11.53
N ASN A 19 3.26 -27.66 10.58
CA ASN A 19 4.14 -26.51 10.71
C ASN A 19 3.49 -25.27 10.06
N TYR A 20 3.56 -24.13 10.76
CA TYR A 20 2.99 -22.85 10.29
C TYR A 20 1.51 -22.94 9.89
N GLY A 21 0.73 -23.76 10.61
CA GLY A 21 -0.71 -23.93 10.42
C GLY A 21 -1.12 -24.98 9.39
N ILE A 22 -0.20 -25.71 8.76
CA ILE A 22 -0.52 -26.70 7.72
C ILE A 22 0.28 -28.00 7.87
N VAL A 23 -0.17 -29.07 7.19
CA VAL A 23 0.59 -30.32 7.03
C VAL A 23 1.83 -30.07 6.16
N CYS A 24 3.01 -30.07 6.77
CA CYS A 24 4.23 -29.73 6.05
C CYS A 24 5.49 -30.32 6.68
N CYS A 25 6.33 -30.95 5.85
CA CYS A 25 7.58 -31.57 6.30
C CYS A 25 8.63 -30.56 6.80
N ASN A 26 9.57 -31.03 7.62
CA ASN A 26 10.62 -30.21 8.24
C ASN A 26 11.50 -29.47 7.24
N SER A 27 11.76 -30.05 6.05
CA SER A 27 12.54 -29.36 5.02
C SER A 27 11.79 -28.15 4.43
N CYS A 28 10.47 -28.26 4.24
CA CYS A 28 9.64 -27.16 3.75
C CYS A 28 9.41 -26.11 4.86
N LYS A 29 9.26 -26.52 6.12
CA LYS A 29 9.31 -25.62 7.30
C LYS A 29 10.59 -24.79 7.32
N ALA A 30 11.76 -25.44 7.23
CA ALA A 30 13.05 -24.76 7.26
C ALA A 30 13.26 -23.85 6.04
N PHE A 31 12.78 -24.26 4.86
CA PHE A 31 12.78 -23.44 3.65
C PHE A 31 11.93 -22.17 3.84
N PHE A 32 10.69 -22.30 4.31
CA PHE A 32 9.80 -21.16 4.53
C PHE A 32 10.39 -20.17 5.53
N ARG A 33 10.88 -20.68 6.68
CA ARG A 33 11.57 -19.86 7.69
C ARG A 33 12.72 -19.05 7.10
N ARG A 34 13.65 -19.72 6.41
CA ARG A 34 14.82 -19.05 5.80
C ARG A 34 14.42 -18.03 4.75
N SER A 35 13.31 -18.24 4.05
CA SER A 35 12.80 -17.29 3.06
C SER A 35 12.24 -16.03 3.70
N GLN A 36 11.69 -16.14 4.93
CA GLN A 36 11.12 -15.01 5.67
C GLN A 36 12.17 -14.18 6.40
N THR A 37 13.26 -14.81 6.86
CA THR A 37 14.34 -14.15 7.62
C THR A 37 15.56 -13.76 6.79
N ALA A 38 15.51 -13.95 5.47
CA ALA A 38 16.63 -13.58 4.60
C ALA A 38 16.77 -12.05 4.52
N LYS A 39 18.02 -11.55 4.53
CA LYS A 39 18.33 -10.13 4.32
C LYS A 39 17.79 -9.62 2.97
N THR A 40 17.93 -10.43 1.93
CA THR A 40 17.40 -10.17 0.59
C THR A 40 16.34 -11.21 0.27
N PHE A 41 15.16 -10.74 -0.10
CA PHE A 41 14.07 -11.64 -0.50
C PHE A 41 14.38 -12.35 -1.83
N LEU A 42 13.66 -13.44 -2.08
CA LEU A 42 13.81 -14.24 -3.30
C LEU A 42 13.47 -13.39 -4.54
N THR A 43 14.34 -13.43 -5.56
CA THR A 43 14.06 -12.81 -6.87
C THR A 43 12.76 -13.35 -7.46
N ARG A 44 11.88 -12.46 -7.93
CA ARG A 44 10.62 -12.86 -8.58
C ARG A 44 10.87 -13.78 -9.77
N CYS A 45 10.00 -14.78 -9.91
CA CYS A 45 10.03 -15.63 -11.09
C CYS A 45 9.33 -14.93 -12.27
N THR A 46 10.00 -14.90 -13.42
CA THR A 46 9.46 -14.37 -14.69
C THR A 46 8.84 -15.46 -15.57
N LYS A 47 9.03 -16.74 -15.22
CA LYS A 47 8.56 -17.88 -16.02
C LYS A 47 7.12 -18.24 -15.67
N LYS A 48 6.23 -18.27 -16.68
CA LYS A 48 4.88 -18.84 -16.52
C LYS A 48 4.97 -20.33 -16.14
N ASN A 49 4.11 -20.79 -15.21
CA ASN A 49 4.02 -22.19 -14.76
C ASN A 49 5.31 -22.81 -14.18
N CYS A 50 6.20 -22.00 -13.59
CA CYS A 50 7.39 -22.53 -12.92
C CYS A 50 7.04 -23.15 -11.55
N SER A 51 7.40 -24.42 -11.33
CA SER A 51 7.24 -25.11 -10.03
C SER A 51 8.55 -25.39 -9.29
N LYS A 52 9.70 -25.22 -9.97
CA LYS A 52 11.01 -25.67 -9.48
C LYS A 52 11.84 -24.59 -8.78
N CYS A 53 11.54 -23.30 -9.00
CA CYS A 53 12.37 -22.23 -8.43
C CYS A 53 12.00 -21.93 -6.96
N ARG A 54 12.94 -21.30 -6.23
CA ARG A 54 12.73 -20.92 -4.82
C ARG A 54 11.51 -19.98 -4.67
N TYR A 55 11.36 -18.99 -5.54
CA TYR A 55 10.24 -18.06 -5.48
C TYR A 55 8.89 -18.78 -5.62
N CYS A 56 8.72 -19.64 -6.63
CA CYS A 56 7.46 -20.37 -6.81
C CYS A 56 7.19 -21.37 -5.69
N ARG A 57 8.23 -22.01 -5.14
CA ARG A 57 8.07 -22.84 -3.92
C ARG A 57 7.60 -22.01 -2.73
N TYR A 58 8.09 -20.78 -2.58
CA TYR A 58 7.60 -19.85 -1.55
C TYR A 58 6.15 -19.43 -1.81
N GLN A 59 5.77 -19.13 -3.06
CA GLN A 59 4.38 -18.83 -3.40
C GLN A 59 3.45 -19.99 -3.05
N LEU A 60 3.84 -21.24 -3.33
CA LEU A 60 3.09 -22.43 -2.91
C LEU A 60 2.91 -22.51 -1.38
N CYS A 61 3.92 -22.10 -0.59
CA CYS A 61 3.80 -22.04 0.87
C CYS A 61 2.69 -21.08 1.29
N ILE A 62 2.65 -19.88 0.70
CA ILE A 62 1.63 -18.87 0.99
C ILE A 62 0.25 -19.28 0.47
N THR A 63 0.16 -19.86 -0.73
CA THR A 63 -1.10 -20.40 -1.29
C THR A 63 -1.68 -21.46 -0.38
N ALA A 64 -0.84 -22.36 0.16
CA ALA A 64 -1.27 -23.40 1.08
C ALA A 64 -1.71 -22.86 2.46
N GLY A 65 -1.48 -21.57 2.74
CA GLY A 65 -1.88 -20.94 4.00
C GLY A 65 -0.81 -20.95 5.10
N MET A 66 0.48 -21.17 4.75
CA MET A 66 1.55 -21.05 5.75
C MET A 66 1.57 -19.64 6.35
N ASN A 67 1.53 -19.57 7.68
CA ASN A 67 1.61 -18.30 8.40
C ASN A 67 2.93 -18.22 9.19
N TRP A 68 3.78 -17.26 8.83
CA TRP A 68 5.10 -17.05 9.43
C TRP A 68 5.03 -16.53 10.86
N ARG A 69 4.07 -15.66 11.16
CA ARG A 69 3.95 -15.00 12.46
C ARG A 69 2.77 -15.60 13.21
N THR A 70 3.06 -16.44 14.19
CA THR A 70 2.09 -16.77 15.24
C THR A 70 1.85 -15.52 16.09
N LEU A 71 0.61 -15.32 16.57
CA LEU A 71 0.23 -14.13 17.35
C LEU A 71 1.20 -13.84 18.51
N SER A 72 1.75 -14.88 19.13
CA SER A 72 2.76 -14.81 20.21
C SER A 72 4.08 -14.12 19.85
N GLN A 73 4.40 -13.94 18.57
CA GLN A 73 5.60 -13.19 18.14
C GLN A 73 5.34 -11.69 17.97
N CYS A 74 4.08 -11.24 17.94
CA CYS A 74 3.78 -9.82 17.75
C CYS A 74 4.03 -8.99 19.01
N ASP A 75 3.86 -9.59 20.20
CA ASP A 75 4.05 -8.90 21.49
C ASP A 75 5.50 -8.42 21.70
N ASN A 76 6.49 -9.18 21.22
CA ASN A 76 7.91 -8.83 21.34
C ASN A 76 8.45 -7.93 20.20
N HIS A 77 7.60 -7.49 19.27
CA HIS A 77 8.00 -6.75 18.08
C HIS A 77 7.17 -5.49 17.80
N LEU A 78 6.32 -5.07 18.75
CA LEU A 78 5.51 -3.85 18.66
C LEU A 78 6.36 -2.64 18.23
N ASP A 79 7.41 -2.35 19.01
CA ASP A 79 8.30 -1.22 18.76
C ASP A 79 8.98 -1.33 17.40
N THR A 80 9.48 -2.52 17.04
CA THR A 80 10.16 -2.72 15.76
C THR A 80 9.23 -2.45 14.57
N ILE A 81 7.98 -2.91 14.62
CA ILE A 81 7.01 -2.71 13.53
C ILE A 81 6.66 -1.22 13.42
N ILE A 82 6.33 -0.57 14.54
CA ILE A 82 5.94 0.85 14.56
C ILE A 82 7.11 1.73 14.13
N GLN A 83 8.31 1.51 14.67
CA GLN A 83 9.50 2.27 14.31
C GLN A 83 9.86 2.11 12.83
N ASN A 84 9.69 0.92 12.25
CA ASN A 84 9.88 0.74 10.82
C ASN A 84 8.85 1.53 9.99
N LEU A 85 7.58 1.56 10.40
CA LEU A 85 6.55 2.35 9.71
C LEU A 85 6.80 3.86 9.83
N ILE A 86 7.20 4.34 11.01
CA ILE A 86 7.61 5.73 11.24
C ILE A 86 8.81 6.08 10.36
N TYR A 87 9.81 5.20 10.31
CA TYR A 87 10.97 5.39 9.44
C TYR A 87 10.56 5.49 7.97
N LEU A 88 9.74 4.56 7.46
CA LEU A 88 9.26 4.61 6.07
C LEU A 88 8.47 5.89 5.76
N ASP A 89 7.64 6.35 6.71
CA ASP A 89 6.91 7.62 6.59
C ASP A 89 7.86 8.82 6.55
N SER A 90 8.86 8.87 7.43
CA SER A 90 9.87 9.93 7.46
C SER A 90 10.64 10.03 6.14
N GLN A 91 11.02 8.90 5.56
CA GLN A 91 11.69 8.84 4.25
C GLN A 91 10.77 9.28 3.11
N ARG A 92 9.46 9.02 3.22
CA ARG A 92 8.48 9.53 2.26
C ARG A 92 8.38 11.06 2.36
N GLN A 93 8.29 11.60 3.57
CA GLN A 93 8.20 13.06 3.79
C GLN A 93 9.46 13.79 3.31
N GLU A 94 10.63 13.25 3.62
CA GLU A 94 11.92 13.77 3.17
C GLU A 94 11.97 13.89 1.64
N ARG A 95 11.60 12.81 0.93
CA ARG A 95 11.51 12.82 -0.54
C ARG A 95 10.50 13.82 -1.08
N PHE A 96 9.33 13.88 -0.46
CA PHE A 96 8.27 14.82 -0.84
C PHE A 96 8.76 16.28 -0.78
N PHE A 97 9.44 16.66 0.29
CA PHE A 97 9.89 18.04 0.49
C PHE A 97 11.14 18.40 -0.31
N ASN A 98 12.08 17.48 -0.48
CA ASN A 98 13.42 17.82 -0.95
C ASN A 98 13.72 17.44 -2.41
N PHE A 99 12.88 16.62 -3.04
CA PHE A 99 13.19 16.06 -4.36
C PHE A 99 12.12 16.33 -5.42
N THR A 100 12.57 16.28 -6.67
CA THR A 100 11.77 16.21 -7.90
C THR A 100 12.03 14.88 -8.61
N THR A 101 11.24 14.54 -9.62
CA THR A 101 11.43 13.31 -10.41
C THR A 101 11.16 13.59 -11.88
N ASP A 102 11.50 12.63 -12.74
CA ASP A 102 11.00 12.62 -14.11
C ASP A 102 9.46 12.59 -14.10
N TRP A 103 8.89 13.59 -14.74
CA TRP A 103 7.47 13.89 -14.78
C TRP A 103 6.68 13.04 -15.79
N ASN A 104 7.37 12.25 -16.61
CA ASN A 104 6.79 11.52 -17.75
C ASN A 104 6.57 10.02 -17.48
N LEU A 105 6.84 9.53 -16.28
CA LEU A 105 6.65 8.12 -15.93
C LEU A 105 5.17 7.72 -15.96
N SER A 106 4.86 6.59 -16.59
CA SER A 106 3.57 5.92 -16.44
C SER A 106 3.43 5.26 -15.06
N LEU A 107 2.20 5.00 -14.63
CA LEU A 107 1.91 4.31 -13.37
C LEU A 107 2.48 2.88 -13.35
N ASP A 108 2.50 2.20 -14.50
CA ASP A 108 3.05 0.86 -14.63
C ASP A 108 4.59 0.85 -14.55
N GLU A 109 5.27 1.79 -15.21
CA GLU A 109 6.73 1.96 -15.07
C GLU A 109 7.11 2.24 -13.62
N LEU A 110 6.41 3.16 -12.97
CA LEU A 110 6.68 3.51 -11.58
C LEU A 110 6.44 2.33 -10.63
N THR A 111 5.40 1.53 -10.88
CA THR A 111 5.08 0.38 -10.04
C THR A 111 6.09 -0.75 -10.19
N LEU A 112 6.55 -1.00 -11.43
CA LEU A 112 7.45 -2.10 -11.75
C LEU A 112 8.94 -1.76 -11.56
N ALA A 113 9.30 -0.48 -11.53
CA ALA A 113 10.69 -0.06 -11.30
C ALA A 113 11.22 -0.55 -9.94
N ASP A 114 12.48 -0.94 -9.87
CA ASP A 114 13.11 -1.33 -8.60
C ASP A 114 13.31 -0.12 -7.66
N SER A 115 13.53 1.05 -8.24
CA SER A 115 13.72 2.32 -7.53
C SER A 115 13.14 3.49 -8.32
N VAL A 116 12.82 4.57 -7.61
CA VAL A 116 12.44 5.85 -8.22
C VAL A 116 13.68 6.74 -8.28
N ASN A 117 13.90 7.38 -9.44
CA ASN A 117 14.97 8.36 -9.62
C ASN A 117 14.50 9.70 -9.05
N TYR A 118 15.08 10.08 -7.92
CA TYR A 118 14.84 11.37 -7.27
C TYR A 118 16.02 12.30 -7.56
N GLU A 119 15.71 13.52 -7.99
CA GLU A 119 16.67 14.59 -8.20
C GLU A 119 16.48 15.65 -7.13
N GLN A 120 17.58 16.15 -6.57
CA GLN A 120 17.50 17.19 -5.53
C GLN A 120 16.99 18.49 -6.15
N LYS A 121 16.05 19.15 -5.46
CA LYS A 121 15.55 20.45 -5.93
C LYS A 121 16.65 21.51 -5.90
N SER A 122 16.69 22.35 -6.92
CA SER A 122 17.51 23.57 -6.89
C SER A 122 16.92 24.59 -5.89
N ILE A 123 17.76 25.53 -5.45
CA ILE A 123 17.35 26.60 -4.53
C ILE A 123 16.23 27.45 -5.15
N ASP A 124 16.26 27.67 -6.46
CA ASP A 124 15.30 28.51 -7.20
C ASP A 124 14.05 27.74 -7.67
N PHE A 125 13.86 26.51 -7.23
CA PHE A 125 12.77 25.66 -7.70
C PHE A 125 11.39 26.23 -7.32
N GLN A 126 10.63 26.62 -8.34
CA GLN A 126 9.26 27.11 -8.18
C GLN A 126 8.29 25.94 -8.08
N HIS A 127 7.64 25.83 -6.92
CA HIS A 127 6.68 24.77 -6.67
C HIS A 127 5.30 25.17 -7.16
N ASP A 128 4.75 24.42 -8.10
CA ASP A 128 3.38 24.59 -8.56
C ASP A 128 2.48 23.43 -8.10
N HIS A 129 1.20 23.49 -8.48
CA HIS A 129 0.25 22.40 -8.22
C HIS A 129 0.75 21.07 -8.82
N THR A 130 1.21 21.10 -10.07
CA THR A 130 1.62 19.91 -10.82
C THR A 130 2.74 19.17 -10.10
N HIS A 131 3.77 19.91 -9.67
CA HIS A 131 4.90 19.41 -8.90
C HIS A 131 4.42 18.68 -7.65
N TRP A 132 3.65 19.37 -6.80
CA TRP A 132 3.23 18.81 -5.52
C TRP A 132 2.30 17.61 -5.67
N SER A 133 1.42 17.66 -6.65
CA SER A 133 0.51 16.58 -6.98
C SER A 133 1.28 15.34 -7.44
N THR A 134 2.19 15.49 -8.40
CA THR A 134 2.97 14.35 -8.92
C THR A 134 3.88 13.76 -7.84
N VAL A 135 4.64 14.56 -7.10
CA VAL A 135 5.54 14.02 -6.05
C VAL A 135 4.74 13.35 -4.92
N SER A 136 3.52 13.82 -4.63
CA SER A 136 2.62 13.16 -3.68
C SER A 136 2.21 11.75 -4.15
N HIS A 137 1.85 11.57 -5.43
CA HIS A 137 1.54 10.24 -5.97
C HIS A 137 2.77 9.34 -5.97
N ILE A 138 3.91 9.84 -6.44
CA ILE A 138 5.14 9.06 -6.56
C ILE A 138 5.61 8.58 -5.19
N THR A 139 5.67 9.47 -4.21
CA THR A 139 6.11 9.12 -2.85
C THR A 139 5.12 8.19 -2.14
N ALA A 140 3.81 8.30 -2.40
CA ALA A 140 2.83 7.33 -1.92
C ALA A 140 3.05 5.93 -2.50
N ILE A 141 3.30 5.82 -3.81
CA ILE A 141 3.57 4.55 -4.49
C ILE A 141 4.90 3.94 -4.01
N ASP A 142 5.97 4.75 -3.92
CA ASP A 142 7.28 4.33 -3.41
C ASP A 142 7.18 3.85 -1.95
N PHE A 143 6.41 4.55 -1.11
CA PHE A 143 6.12 4.11 0.26
C PHE A 143 5.47 2.73 0.29
N MET A 144 4.42 2.52 -0.51
CA MET A 144 3.73 1.21 -0.58
C MET A 144 4.67 0.11 -1.04
N LYS A 145 5.49 0.34 -2.07
CA LYS A 145 6.47 -0.64 -2.58
C LYS A 145 7.50 -1.07 -1.54
N ARG A 146 7.78 -0.21 -0.56
CA ARG A 146 8.75 -0.48 0.51
C ARG A 146 8.20 -1.34 1.65
N LEU A 147 6.87 -1.51 1.75
CA LEU A 147 6.25 -2.41 2.73
C LEU A 147 6.68 -3.86 2.48
N ASP A 148 7.02 -4.58 3.55
CA ASP A 148 7.68 -5.89 3.47
C ASP A 148 6.89 -6.95 2.69
N PHE A 149 5.56 -6.94 2.78
CA PHE A 149 4.72 -7.89 2.07
C PHE A 149 4.68 -7.61 0.57
N VAL A 150 4.81 -6.35 0.17
CA VAL A 150 4.69 -5.93 -1.23
C VAL A 150 5.83 -6.50 -2.06
N LYS A 151 7.04 -6.56 -1.49
CA LYS A 151 8.22 -7.22 -2.07
C LYS A 151 8.02 -8.72 -2.31
N LYS A 152 7.07 -9.36 -1.61
CA LYS A 152 6.82 -10.81 -1.66
C LYS A 152 5.70 -11.21 -2.61
N MET A 153 4.96 -10.23 -3.15
CA MET A 153 3.88 -10.46 -4.11
C MET A 153 4.40 -10.71 -5.53
N PRO A 154 3.66 -11.42 -6.39
CA PRO A 154 3.87 -11.45 -7.84
C PRO A 154 3.73 -10.06 -8.49
N SER A 155 4.42 -9.81 -9.61
CA SER A 155 4.37 -8.51 -10.29
C SER A 155 2.98 -8.11 -10.79
N ALA A 156 2.18 -9.07 -11.28
CA ALA A 156 0.81 -8.78 -11.73
C ALA A 156 -0.08 -8.29 -10.58
N ASP A 157 0.03 -8.92 -9.40
CA ASP A 157 -0.71 -8.53 -8.21
C ASP A 157 -0.20 -7.22 -7.60
N LEU A 158 1.10 -6.93 -7.74
CA LEU A 158 1.68 -5.65 -7.32
C LEU A 158 0.99 -4.49 -8.04
N ASN A 159 0.88 -4.53 -9.37
CA ASN A 159 0.22 -3.47 -10.13
C ASN A 159 -1.23 -3.30 -9.69
N ASN A 160 -1.97 -4.39 -9.51
CA ASN A 160 -3.35 -4.34 -9.03
C ASN A 160 -3.46 -3.75 -7.63
N LEU A 161 -2.56 -4.13 -6.70
CA LEU A 161 -2.57 -3.60 -5.34
C LEU A 161 -2.30 -2.09 -5.34
N ILE A 162 -1.24 -1.65 -6.02
CA ILE A 162 -0.86 -0.23 -6.06
C ILE A 162 -1.96 0.60 -6.72
N LYS A 163 -2.43 0.20 -7.91
CA LYS A 163 -3.51 0.92 -8.62
C LYS A 163 -4.75 1.08 -7.73
N SER A 164 -5.17 0.01 -7.04
CA SER A 164 -6.38 0.02 -6.21
C SER A 164 -6.25 0.76 -4.86
N ASN A 165 -5.02 1.01 -4.37
CA ASN A 165 -4.81 1.47 -2.99
C ASN A 165 -3.93 2.73 -2.84
N HIS A 166 -3.23 3.16 -3.88
CA HIS A 166 -2.29 4.30 -3.77
C HIS A 166 -2.99 5.62 -3.46
N MET A 167 -4.22 5.79 -3.95
CA MET A 167 -5.00 7.00 -3.71
C MET A 167 -5.35 7.17 -2.23
N GLN A 168 -5.65 6.08 -1.51
CA GLN A 168 -5.94 6.13 -0.09
C GLN A 168 -4.73 6.62 0.71
N ILE A 169 -3.53 6.14 0.37
CA ILE A 169 -2.29 6.62 0.97
C ILE A 169 -2.05 8.08 0.62
N PHE A 170 -2.23 8.44 -0.65
CA PHE A 170 -2.10 9.83 -1.12
C PHE A 170 -3.02 10.78 -0.35
N PHE A 171 -4.33 10.49 -0.23
CA PHE A 171 -5.26 11.32 0.54
C PHE A 171 -4.89 11.41 2.02
N LEU A 172 -4.55 10.27 2.64
CA LEU A 172 -4.16 10.24 4.05
C LEU A 172 -2.91 11.09 4.31
N CYS A 173 -1.89 11.00 3.46
CA CYS A 173 -0.66 11.77 3.60
C CYS A 173 -0.90 13.28 3.46
N ASN A 174 -1.69 13.68 2.46
CA ASN A 174 -2.03 15.09 2.23
C ASN A 174 -2.87 15.65 3.39
N ALA A 175 -3.88 14.90 3.86
CA ALA A 175 -4.70 15.29 5.00
C ALA A 175 -3.87 15.41 6.29
N MET A 176 -3.02 14.42 6.58
CA MET A 176 -2.16 14.44 7.76
C MET A 176 -1.19 15.62 7.73
N ARG A 177 -0.61 15.95 6.57
CA ARG A 177 0.28 17.11 6.45
C ARG A 177 -0.43 18.43 6.72
N SER A 178 -1.62 18.63 6.16
CA SER A 178 -2.44 19.82 6.43
C SER A 178 -2.86 19.91 7.90
N TYR A 179 -3.24 18.78 8.50
CA TYR A 179 -3.56 18.70 9.92
C TYR A 179 -2.36 19.08 10.80
N CYS A 180 -1.18 18.52 10.55
CA CYS A 180 0.05 18.87 11.28
C CYS A 180 0.46 20.34 11.09
N ALA A 181 0.09 20.95 9.97
CA ALA A 181 0.28 22.38 9.70
C ALA A 181 -0.85 23.27 10.28
N ASN A 182 -1.75 22.71 11.10
CA ASN A 182 -2.92 23.38 11.68
C ASN A 182 -3.83 24.04 10.62
N LYS A 183 -3.96 23.42 9.45
CA LYS A 183 -4.86 23.88 8.38
C LYS A 183 -6.22 23.21 8.54
N GLY A 184 -7.30 23.99 8.46
CA GLY A 184 -8.68 23.49 8.45
C GLY A 184 -9.13 22.87 7.11
N TYR A 185 -8.25 22.82 6.12
CA TYR A 185 -8.51 22.30 4.78
C TYR A 185 -7.24 21.64 4.20
N VAL A 186 -7.42 20.75 3.22
CA VAL A 186 -6.31 20.07 2.55
C VAL A 186 -5.69 21.00 1.51
N CYS A 187 -4.38 21.19 1.58
CA CYS A 187 -3.61 21.98 0.62
C CYS A 187 -2.19 21.44 0.47
N TYR A 188 -1.54 21.82 -0.61
CA TYR A 188 -0.11 21.61 -0.77
C TYR A 188 0.70 22.65 0.03
N PRO A 189 2.00 22.40 0.25
CA PRO A 189 2.88 23.40 0.87
C PRO A 189 2.81 24.75 0.16
N GLY A 190 2.98 25.83 0.92
CA GLY A 190 2.75 27.20 0.43
C GLY A 190 1.28 27.61 0.32
N GLY A 191 0.34 26.73 0.72
CA GLY A 191 -1.09 27.02 0.64
C GLY A 191 -1.68 26.86 -0.76
N ILE A 192 -0.93 26.23 -1.67
CA ILE A 192 -1.41 25.91 -3.03
C ILE A 192 -2.60 24.96 -2.91
N ASP A 193 -3.70 25.33 -3.56
CA ASP A 193 -4.93 24.54 -3.52
C ASP A 193 -4.73 23.13 -4.04
N TYR A 194 -5.46 22.20 -3.47
CA TYR A 194 -5.39 20.80 -3.88
C TYR A 194 -6.06 20.55 -5.24
N LEU A 195 -7.08 21.36 -5.57
CA LEU A 195 -7.70 21.39 -6.88
C LEU A 195 -6.97 22.42 -7.76
N PRO A 196 -6.59 22.08 -9.00
CA PRO A 196 -6.11 23.06 -9.96
C PRO A 196 -7.10 24.22 -10.12
N ALA A 197 -6.60 25.45 -10.24
CA ALA A 197 -7.43 26.66 -10.37
C ALA A 197 -8.42 26.58 -11.55
N ALA A 198 -8.02 25.96 -12.65
CA ALA A 198 -8.88 25.71 -13.83
C ALA A 198 -10.11 24.84 -13.53
N LEU A 199 -10.06 24.04 -12.46
CA LEU A 199 -11.17 23.20 -12.03
C LEU A 199 -12.05 23.91 -11.01
N ALA A 200 -11.47 24.73 -10.14
CA ALA A 200 -12.23 25.54 -9.18
C ALA A 200 -13.28 26.42 -9.90
N SER A 201 -12.94 26.97 -11.07
CA SER A 201 -13.86 27.74 -11.91
C SER A 201 -15.03 26.94 -12.49
N LEU A 202 -14.88 25.62 -12.68
CA LEU A 202 -15.95 24.74 -13.18
C LEU A 202 -16.97 24.38 -12.10
N PHE A 203 -16.58 24.42 -10.82
CA PHE A 203 -17.45 24.05 -9.69
C PHE A 203 -18.13 25.26 -9.02
N THR A 204 -17.89 26.48 -9.50
CA THR A 204 -18.49 27.72 -8.99
C THR A 204 -20.02 27.69 -8.98
N GLU A 205 -20.64 26.95 -9.90
CA GLU A 205 -22.11 26.84 -10.03
C GLU A 205 -22.74 25.74 -9.16
N ASN A 206 -21.95 24.84 -8.55
CA ASN A 206 -22.45 23.72 -7.74
C ASN A 206 -21.57 23.44 -6.49
N PRO A 207 -21.54 24.34 -5.49
CA PRO A 207 -20.74 24.19 -4.27
C PRO A 207 -21.16 22.99 -3.39
N LYS A 208 -22.31 22.37 -3.66
CA LYS A 208 -22.82 21.19 -2.95
C LYS A 208 -22.08 19.88 -3.33
N ILE A 209 -21.40 19.83 -4.48
CA ILE A 209 -20.64 18.63 -4.92
C ILE A 209 -19.41 18.38 -4.04
N LEU A 210 -19.00 19.36 -3.21
CA LEU A 210 -17.89 19.24 -2.27
C LEU A 210 -18.24 18.58 -0.93
N LYS A 211 -19.52 18.20 -0.70
CA LYS A 211 -19.96 17.57 0.56
C LYS A 211 -20.28 16.10 0.40
N ARG A 212 -19.31 15.27 0.83
CA ARG A 212 -19.44 14.03 1.61
C ARG A 212 -20.18 12.86 0.95
N TYR A 213 -19.48 11.83 0.49
CA TYR A 213 -20.07 10.50 0.24
C TYR A 213 -19.08 9.37 0.57
N ASN A 214 -19.57 8.17 0.89
CA ASN A 214 -18.89 7.08 1.63
C ASN A 214 -18.71 5.81 0.78
N CYS A 215 -17.56 5.12 0.87
CA CYS A 215 -17.44 3.66 0.63
C CYS A 215 -16.23 3.03 1.34
N SER A 216 -16.03 1.71 1.23
CA SER A 216 -15.06 0.91 2.00
C SER A 216 -13.88 0.41 1.17
N LEU A 217 -12.76 0.09 1.83
CA LEU A 217 -11.56 -0.53 1.25
C LEU A 217 -11.89 -1.92 0.69
N ILE A 218 -12.11 -2.00 -0.62
CA ILE A 218 -12.22 -3.28 -1.33
C ILE A 218 -10.80 -3.85 -1.47
N ILE A 219 -10.50 -4.93 -0.74
CA ILE A 219 -9.43 -5.85 -1.13
C ILE A 219 -9.78 -6.28 -2.55
N SER A 220 -9.07 -5.76 -3.55
CA SER A 220 -9.50 -5.89 -4.94
C SER A 220 -9.64 -7.37 -5.30
N SER A 221 -10.78 -7.70 -5.93
CA SER A 221 -11.08 -9.03 -6.48
C SER A 221 -10.06 -9.50 -7.54
N LYS A 222 -9.08 -8.66 -7.87
CA LYS A 222 -8.06 -8.87 -8.91
C LYS A 222 -6.75 -9.48 -8.39
N LEU A 223 -6.61 -9.74 -7.08
CA LEU A 223 -5.41 -10.36 -6.51
C LEU A 223 -5.47 -11.89 -6.55
N THR A 224 -4.36 -12.57 -6.83
CA THR A 224 -4.29 -14.03 -6.69
C THR A 224 -4.43 -14.48 -5.23
N VAL A 225 -4.87 -15.72 -5.01
CA VAL A 225 -5.01 -16.34 -3.66
C VAL A 225 -3.75 -16.18 -2.79
N PRO A 226 -2.52 -16.48 -3.25
CA PRO A 226 -1.33 -16.24 -2.43
C PRO A 226 -1.18 -14.76 -2.03
N SER A 227 -1.47 -13.81 -2.91
CA SER A 227 -1.42 -12.38 -2.58
C SER A 227 -2.52 -11.97 -1.59
N GLN A 228 -3.73 -12.48 -1.74
CA GLN A 228 -4.82 -12.26 -0.77
C GLN A 228 -4.47 -12.80 0.62
N ASN A 229 -3.92 -14.02 0.68
CA ASN A 229 -3.45 -14.63 1.93
C ASN A 229 -2.35 -13.78 2.58
N LEU A 230 -1.41 -13.30 1.77
CA LEU A 230 -0.31 -12.47 2.24
C LEU A 230 -0.82 -11.13 2.79
N VAL A 231 -1.69 -10.43 2.05
CA VAL A 231 -2.33 -9.19 2.51
C VAL A 231 -3.08 -9.43 3.81
N SER A 232 -3.88 -10.48 3.90
CA SER A 232 -4.66 -10.83 5.10
C SER A 232 -3.78 -11.15 6.31
N GLN A 233 -2.62 -11.77 6.11
CA GLN A 233 -1.64 -11.99 7.19
C GLN A 233 -1.09 -10.67 7.73
N TYR A 234 -0.69 -9.76 6.84
CA TYR A 234 -0.14 -8.46 7.23
C TYR A 234 -1.19 -7.51 7.80
N GLN A 235 -2.42 -7.52 7.28
CA GLN A 235 -3.54 -6.76 7.85
C GLN A 235 -3.82 -7.17 9.30
N ARG A 236 -3.88 -8.48 9.58
CA ARG A 236 -4.04 -8.98 10.96
C ARG A 236 -2.88 -8.56 11.85
N MET A 237 -1.64 -8.66 11.35
CA MET A 237 -0.45 -8.23 12.07
C MET A 237 -0.50 -6.73 12.42
N TYR A 238 -0.75 -5.86 11.43
CA TYR A 238 -0.81 -4.41 11.65
C TYR A 238 -2.00 -4.01 12.53
N SER A 239 -3.16 -4.65 12.36
CA SER A 239 -4.34 -4.37 13.20
C SER A 239 -4.09 -4.76 14.65
N SER A 240 -3.50 -5.94 14.88
CA SER A 240 -3.10 -6.37 16.23
C SER A 240 -2.04 -5.45 16.84
N THR A 241 -1.05 -5.04 16.04
CA THR A 241 0.01 -4.10 16.46
C THR A 241 -0.59 -2.75 16.87
N LEU A 242 -1.53 -2.23 16.06
CA LEU A 242 -2.22 -0.98 16.35
C LEU A 242 -3.09 -1.07 17.60
N LEU A 243 -3.84 -2.17 17.77
CA LEU A 243 -4.64 -2.40 18.98
C LEU A 243 -3.75 -2.44 20.22
N GLN A 244 -2.64 -3.18 20.19
CA GLN A 244 -1.70 -3.24 21.31
C GLN A 244 -1.08 -1.88 21.62
N TYR A 245 -0.69 -1.11 20.59
CA TYR A 245 -0.25 0.27 20.78
C TYR A 245 -1.31 1.13 21.48
N CYS A 246 -2.57 0.99 21.05
CA CYS A 246 -3.67 1.75 21.65
C CYS A 246 -3.91 1.35 23.12
N LEU A 247 -3.89 0.04 23.42
CA LEU A 247 -4.04 -0.47 24.79
C LEU A 247 -2.89 0.00 25.69
N ASN A 248 -1.64 -0.04 25.20
CA ASN A 248 -0.47 0.36 25.99
C ASN A 248 -0.42 1.88 26.22
N THR A 249 -0.79 2.67 25.22
CA THR A 249 -0.65 4.13 25.27
C THR A 249 -1.85 4.82 25.93
N TYR A 250 -3.06 4.31 25.69
CA TYR A 250 -4.32 4.94 26.12
C TYR A 250 -5.10 4.10 27.14
N GLN A 251 -4.56 2.95 27.57
CA GLN A 251 -5.08 2.12 28.67
C GLN A 251 -6.56 1.76 28.45
N HIS A 252 -7.46 2.14 29.36
CA HIS A 252 -8.89 1.85 29.26
C HIS A 252 -9.57 2.54 28.06
N TYR A 253 -8.99 3.61 27.52
CA TYR A 253 -9.46 4.25 26.27
C TYR A 253 -8.90 3.58 25.01
N GLY A 254 -7.99 2.60 25.14
CA GLY A 254 -7.36 1.92 24.02
C GLY A 254 -8.32 1.35 22.98
N PRO A 255 -9.38 0.60 23.36
CA PRO A 255 -10.35 0.07 22.41
C PRO A 255 -11.09 1.15 21.61
N SER A 256 -11.54 2.22 22.27
CA SER A 256 -12.21 3.35 21.61
C SER A 256 -11.26 4.05 20.64
N ARG A 257 -10.02 4.33 21.08
CA ARG A 257 -8.99 4.94 20.24
C ARG A 257 -8.68 4.09 19.01
N PHE A 258 -8.62 2.77 19.16
CA PHE A 258 -8.42 1.84 18.06
C PHE A 258 -9.54 1.96 17.01
N THR A 259 -10.80 1.94 17.45
CA THR A 259 -11.96 2.10 16.56
C THR A 259 -11.96 3.47 15.87
N ASP A 260 -11.65 4.55 16.59
CA ASP A 260 -11.56 5.90 16.01
C ASP A 260 -10.50 5.96 14.91
N LEU A 261 -9.33 5.37 15.14
CA LEU A 261 -8.27 5.33 14.13
C LEU A 261 -8.66 4.50 12.91
N LEU A 262 -9.34 3.37 13.09
CA LEU A 262 -9.87 2.59 11.96
C LEU A 262 -10.95 3.36 11.18
N SER A 263 -11.74 4.19 11.86
CA SER A 263 -12.80 4.99 11.22
C SER A 263 -12.27 5.99 10.18
N ILE A 264 -11.02 6.45 10.33
CA ILE A 264 -10.33 7.32 9.36
C ILE A 264 -10.32 6.67 7.97
N SER A 265 -10.18 5.34 7.90
CA SER A 265 -10.18 4.63 6.62
C SER A 265 -11.50 4.81 5.86
N HIS A 266 -12.64 4.86 6.54
CA HIS A 266 -13.95 5.10 5.92
C HIS A 266 -14.05 6.52 5.37
N ILE A 267 -13.52 7.52 6.10
CA ILE A 267 -13.50 8.92 5.66
C ILE A 267 -12.64 9.08 4.39
N ILE A 268 -11.45 8.46 4.38
CA ILE A 268 -10.53 8.50 3.24
C ILE A 268 -11.15 7.85 1.99
N ASN A 269 -11.76 6.68 2.15
CA ASN A 269 -12.40 5.99 1.03
C ASN A 269 -13.60 6.77 0.48
N GLY A 270 -14.40 7.40 1.36
CA GLY A 270 -15.46 8.29 0.90
C GLY A 270 -14.95 9.50 0.11
N THR A 271 -13.82 10.06 0.55
CA THR A 271 -13.14 11.16 -0.16
C THR A 271 -12.66 10.71 -1.55
N LEU A 272 -12.15 9.48 -1.67
CA LEU A 272 -11.74 8.89 -2.94
C LEU A 272 -12.91 8.76 -3.92
N GLU A 273 -14.01 8.14 -3.48
CA GLU A 273 -15.21 7.96 -4.32
C GLU A 273 -15.77 9.31 -4.81
N SER A 274 -15.82 10.29 -3.90
CA SER A 274 -16.24 11.66 -4.24
C SER A 274 -15.32 12.28 -5.30
N SER A 275 -14.01 12.03 -5.20
CA SER A 275 -13.02 12.52 -6.16
C SER A 275 -13.15 11.85 -7.53
N SER A 276 -13.52 10.56 -7.60
CA SER A 276 -13.77 9.88 -8.88
C SER A 276 -14.90 10.52 -9.68
N GLN A 277 -15.97 10.99 -9.02
CA GLN A 277 -17.08 11.68 -9.71
C GLN A 277 -16.63 13.02 -10.31
N ILE A 278 -15.78 13.75 -9.59
CA ILE A 278 -15.15 14.98 -10.09
C ILE A 278 -14.34 14.64 -11.34
N VAL A 279 -13.47 13.63 -11.27
CA VAL A 279 -12.62 13.19 -12.40
C VAL A 279 -13.44 12.83 -13.65
N LEU A 280 -14.54 12.10 -13.49
CA LEU A 280 -15.43 11.75 -14.61
C LEU A 280 -16.05 12.99 -15.24
N THR A 281 -16.49 13.95 -14.42
CA THR A 281 -17.02 15.24 -14.86
C THR A 281 -15.97 16.01 -15.66
N LEU A 282 -14.71 16.00 -15.21
CA LEU A 282 -13.61 16.65 -15.93
C LEU A 282 -13.34 16.02 -17.29
N LYS A 283 -13.30 14.69 -17.37
CA LYS A 283 -13.11 13.98 -18.65
C LYS A 283 -14.23 14.32 -19.65
N TYR A 284 -15.45 14.51 -19.17
CA TYR A 284 -16.59 14.90 -20.00
C TYR A 284 -16.41 16.32 -20.59
N TYR A 285 -16.07 17.31 -19.76
CA TYR A 285 -15.91 18.70 -20.22
C TYR A 285 -14.57 18.98 -20.91
N GLN A 286 -13.52 18.22 -20.59
CA GLN A 286 -12.19 18.31 -21.18
C GLN A 286 -11.70 16.93 -21.63
N PRO A 287 -12.16 16.43 -22.79
CA PRO A 287 -11.83 15.07 -23.26
C PRO A 287 -10.37 14.88 -23.70
N LYS A 288 -9.60 15.96 -23.86
CA LYS A 288 -8.15 15.93 -24.12
C LYS A 288 -7.41 16.89 -23.19
N PRO A 289 -7.34 16.60 -21.89
CA PRO A 289 -6.64 17.45 -20.96
C PRO A 289 -5.13 17.39 -21.27
N GLN A 290 -4.45 18.53 -21.35
CA GLN A 290 -2.99 18.60 -21.48
C GLN A 290 -2.33 18.29 -20.12
N ILE A 291 -2.48 17.05 -19.65
CA ILE A 291 -1.95 16.57 -18.37
C ILE A 291 -0.93 15.45 -18.61
N LYS A 292 0.01 15.31 -17.68
CA LYS A 292 1.11 14.32 -17.77
C LYS A 292 0.57 12.88 -17.73
N GLN A 293 1.30 11.94 -18.34
CA GLN A 293 0.89 10.53 -18.48
C GLN A 293 0.52 9.87 -17.15
N LEU A 294 1.29 10.11 -16.09
CA LEU A 294 0.98 9.59 -14.75
C LEU A 294 -0.44 9.95 -14.30
N PHE A 295 -0.86 11.21 -14.53
CA PHE A 295 -2.20 11.64 -14.16
C PHE A 295 -3.26 10.94 -15.01
N ILE A 296 -3.04 10.79 -16.31
CA ILE A 296 -3.95 10.04 -17.19
C ILE A 296 -4.14 8.61 -16.64
N ASP A 297 -3.04 7.94 -16.28
CA ASP A 297 -3.09 6.58 -15.74
C ASP A 297 -3.82 6.51 -14.40
N ILE A 298 -3.61 7.49 -13.52
CA ILE A 298 -4.30 7.58 -12.23
C ILE A 298 -5.80 7.80 -12.46
N LEU A 299 -6.19 8.74 -13.32
CA LEU A 299 -7.59 9.03 -13.63
C LEU A 299 -8.28 7.83 -14.29
N ASN A 300 -7.56 7.00 -15.04
CA ASN A 300 -8.08 5.75 -15.61
C ASN A 300 -8.14 4.62 -14.57
N SER A 301 -7.30 4.66 -13.53
CA SER A 301 -7.35 3.68 -12.42
C SER A 301 -8.50 3.90 -11.44
N MET A 302 -9.13 5.08 -11.50
CA MET A 302 -10.26 5.48 -10.66
C MET A 302 -11.64 5.11 -11.26
N GLU A 303 -11.64 4.51 -12.45
CA GLU A 303 -12.80 3.89 -13.13
C GLU A 303 -12.98 2.42 -12.70
#